data_AF-A0A7N8XBM9-F1
#
_entry.id   AF-A0A7N8XBM9-F1
#
_cell.length_a   1.000
_cell.length_b   1.000
_cell.length_c   1.000
_cell.angle_alpha   90.00
_cell.angle_beta   90.00
_cell.angle_gamma   90.00
#
_symmetry.space_group_name_H-M   'P 1'
#
loop_
_entity.id
_entity.type
_entity.pdbx_description
1 polymer ?
#
loop_
_entity_poly.entity_id
_entity_poly.type
_entity_poly.pdbx_seq_one_letter_code
_entity_poly.pdbx_strand_id
1 'polypeptide(L)' 'MIQVVTTAAPTGSDSAVIAVVIVLILLTVAALGILLYRYFCHNKGDYRTTGELAPGEDPDEDYNNQAVSEKKEYFI' A
#
# COMPACT_ATOMS: atom_id res chain seq x y z
N MET A 1 -44.88 -51.62 -12.10
CA MET A 1 -44.78 -50.14 -12.18
C MET A 1 -43.42 -49.78 -11.62
N ILE A 2 -42.49 -49.26 -12.43
CA ILE A 2 -41.14 -48.91 -11.97
C ILE A 2 -41.16 -47.43 -11.59
N GLN A 3 -40.93 -47.11 -10.32
CA GLN A 3 -40.88 -45.74 -9.84
C GLN A 3 -39.46 -45.20 -10.04
N VAL A 4 -39.31 -44.26 -10.97
CA VAL A 4 -38.07 -43.50 -11.14
C VAL A 4 -38.07 -42.39 -10.09
N VAL A 5 -37.19 -42.50 -9.10
CA VAL A 5 -36.98 -41.46 -8.10
C VAL A 5 -35.97 -40.47 -8.66
N THR A 6 -36.44 -39.32 -9.14
CA THR A 6 -35.59 -38.20 -9.51
C THR A 6 -35.26 -37.40 -8.26
N THR A 7 -34.04 -37.51 -7.75
CA THR A 7 -33.53 -36.64 -6.69
C THR A 7 -33.51 -35.20 -7.18
N ALA A 8 -34.24 -34.31 -6.52
CA ALA A 8 -34.20 -32.88 -6.79
C ALA A 8 -32.82 -32.32 -6.43
N ALA A 9 -32.26 -31.47 -7.29
CA ALA A 9 -30.99 -30.78 -7.02
C ALA A 9 -31.15 -29.91 -5.75
N PRO A 10 -30.14 -29.85 -4.87
CA PRO A 10 -30.20 -29.02 -3.67
C PRO A 10 -30.40 -27.55 -4.09
N THR A 11 -31.47 -26.94 -3.58
CA THR A 11 -31.95 -25.60 -3.96
C THR A 11 -31.39 -24.47 -3.10
N GLY A 12 -30.65 -24.79 -2.04
CA GLY A 12 -30.11 -23.81 -1.10
C GLY A 12 -28.63 -23.62 -1.27
N SER A 13 -28.20 -22.38 -1.56
CA SER A 13 -26.84 -21.97 -1.30
C SER A 13 -26.58 -22.01 0.21
N ASP A 14 -25.47 -22.63 0.61
CA ASP A 14 -25.10 -22.73 2.02
C ASP A 14 -24.79 -21.33 2.56
N SER A 15 -25.62 -20.86 3.49
CA SER A 15 -25.49 -19.53 4.09
C SER A 15 -24.16 -19.35 4.81
N ALA A 16 -23.57 -20.43 5.34
CA ALA A 16 -22.24 -20.39 5.94
C ALA A 16 -21.16 -20.12 4.88
N VAL A 17 -21.26 -20.75 3.71
CA VAL A 17 -20.32 -20.51 2.59
C VAL A 17 -20.41 -19.07 2.12
N ILE A 18 -21.64 -18.53 1.97
CA ILE A 18 -21.85 -17.12 1.59
C ILE A 18 -21.20 -16.19 2.63
N ALA A 19 -21.44 -16.42 3.92
CA ALA A 19 -20.86 -15.61 4.98
C ALA A 19 -19.33 -15.62 4.97
N VAL A 20 -18.71 -16.80 4.80
CA VAL A 20 -17.25 -16.95 4.70
C VAL A 20 -16.69 -16.17 3.51
N VAL A 21 -17.32 -16.29 2.33
CA VAL A 21 -16.89 -15.57 1.13
C VAL A 21 -16.94 -14.05 1.34
N ILE A 22 -18.03 -13.54 1.94
CA ILE A 22 -18.16 -12.12 2.25
C ILE A 22 -17.04 -11.67 3.19
N VAL A 23 -16.78 -12.42 4.26
CA VAL A 23 -15.70 -12.08 5.22
C VAL A 23 -14.33 -12.06 4.54
N LEU A 24 -14.02 -13.05 3.68
CA LEU A 24 -12.76 -13.09 2.95
C LEU A 24 -12.60 -11.90 2.00
N ILE A 25 -13.67 -11.51 1.29
CA ILE A 25 -13.66 -10.32 0.43
C ILE A 25 -13.37 -9.07 1.27
N LEU A 26 -14.07 -8.89 2.39
CA LEU A 26 -13.88 -7.73 3.26
C LEU A 26 -12.45 -7.65 3.81
N LEU A 27 -11.88 -8.78 4.26
CA LEU A 27 -10.50 -8.85 4.73
C LEU A 27 -9.51 -8.49 3.62
N THR A 28 -9.73 -8.99 2.41
CA THR A 28 -8.88 -8.70 1.25
C THR A 28 -8.92 -7.22 0.88
N VAL A 29 -10.12 -6.63 0.82
CA VAL A 29 -10.31 -5.20 0.54
C VAL A 29 -9.67 -4.34 1.63
N ALA A 30 -9.83 -4.71 2.90
CA ALA A 30 -9.20 -4.00 4.01
C ALA A 30 -7.66 -4.06 3.93
N ALA A 31 -7.09 -5.24 3.66
CA ALA A 31 -5.64 -5.41 3.51
C ALA A 31 -5.09 -4.60 2.33
N LEU A 32 -5.77 -4.65 1.17
CA LEU A 32 -5.42 -3.84 0.00
C LEU A 32 -5.53 -2.34 0.30
N GLY A 33 -6.60 -1.91 0.97
CA GLY A 33 -6.78 -0.52 1.39
C GLY A 33 -5.64 -0.03 2.29
N ILE A 34 -5.22 -0.84 3.27
CA ILE A 34 -4.08 -0.52 4.14
C ILE A 34 -2.78 -0.45 3.36
N LEU A 35 -2.53 -1.43 2.48
CA LEU A 35 -1.31 -1.47 1.66
C LEU A 35 -1.24 -0.25 0.74
N LEU A 36 -2.32 0.05 0.04
CA LEU A 36 -2.43 1.23 -0.81
C LEU A 36 -2.29 2.52 -0.01
N TYR A 37 -2.95 2.64 1.14
CA TYR A 37 -2.81 3.81 2.01
C TYR A 37 -1.34 4.02 2.44
N ARG A 38 -0.65 2.95 2.83
CA ARG A 38 0.77 3.00 3.17
C ARG A 38 1.62 3.38 1.97
N TYR A 39 1.38 2.76 0.82
CA TYR A 39 2.08 3.05 -0.43
C TYR A 39 1.91 4.52 -0.84
N PHE A 40 0.68 5.02 -0.87
CA PHE A 40 0.41 6.41 -1.19
C PHE A 40 1.00 7.38 -0.17
N CYS A 41 0.95 7.06 1.13
CA CYS A 41 1.57 7.89 2.15
C CYS A 41 3.10 7.85 2.12
N HIS A 42 3.70 6.75 1.72
CA HIS A 42 5.15 6.62 1.55
C HIS A 42 5.62 7.36 0.30
N ASN A 43 4.83 7.34 -0.78
CA ASN A 43 5.14 8.01 -2.03
C ASN A 43 4.69 9.48 -2.08
N LYS A 44 4.23 10.05 -0.95
CA LYS A 44 4.00 11.50 -0.83
C LYS A 44 5.34 12.22 -0.95
N GLY A 45 5.66 12.66 -2.16
CA GLY A 45 6.89 13.39 -2.47
C GLY A 45 7.70 12.80 -3.62
N ASP A 46 7.35 11.59 -4.11
CA ASP A 46 8.10 10.89 -5.17
C ASP A 46 7.65 11.26 -6.59
N TYR A 47 6.58 12.04 -6.73
CA TYR A 47 6.21 12.67 -8.00
C TYR A 47 7.05 13.92 -8.23
N ARG A 48 8.35 13.70 -8.47
CA ARG A 48 9.24 14.75 -8.94
C ARG A 48 9.01 14.94 -10.44
N THR A 49 8.37 16.03 -10.83
CA THR A 49 8.18 16.36 -12.26
C THR A 49 9.45 16.89 -12.94
N THR A 50 10.60 16.87 -12.28
CA THR A 50 11.88 17.23 -12.85
C THR A 50 12.94 16.55 -11.99
N GLY A 51 13.95 15.90 -12.58
CA GLY A 51 15.01 15.15 -11.90
C GLY A 51 15.95 15.97 -10.98
N GLU A 52 15.47 17.10 -10.47
CA GLU A 52 16.09 17.86 -9.39
C GLU A 52 16.07 17.02 -8.11
N LEU A 53 16.95 17.22 -7.14
CA LEU A 53 16.90 16.56 -5.82
C LEU A 53 15.84 17.21 -4.92
N ALA A 54 15.25 16.44 -3.98
CA ALA A 54 14.34 17.03 -2.99
C ALA A 54 15.07 18.15 -2.26
N PRO A 55 14.45 19.35 -2.11
CA PRO A 55 15.04 20.39 -1.27
C PRO A 55 15.09 19.84 0.17
N GLY A 56 16.21 19.23 0.54
CA GLY A 56 16.38 18.51 1.79
C GLY A 56 17.21 17.22 1.74
N GLU A 57 17.54 16.67 0.56
CA GLU A 57 18.58 15.63 0.48
C GLU A 57 19.94 16.32 0.44
N ASP A 58 20.48 16.63 1.61
CA ASP A 58 21.87 17.08 1.74
C ASP A 58 22.79 15.94 1.24
N PRO A 59 23.62 16.13 0.21
CA PRO A 59 24.44 15.05 -0.36
C PRO A 59 25.62 14.59 0.52
N ASP A 60 25.71 15.01 1.79
CA ASP A 60 26.95 14.96 2.55
C ASP A 60 26.82 14.30 3.94
N GLU A 61 25.97 13.27 4.12
CA GLU A 61 26.04 12.44 5.33
C GLU A 61 27.15 11.36 5.29
N ASP A 62 27.96 11.31 4.23
CA ASP A 62 29.07 10.37 4.13
C ASP A 62 30.36 11.07 3.65
N TYR A 63 31.01 11.84 4.52
CA TYR A 63 32.46 11.75 4.77
C TYR A 63 32.95 12.92 5.64
N ASN A 64 33.51 12.59 6.80
CA ASN A 64 34.73 13.18 7.35
C ASN A 64 34.92 14.70 7.16
N ASN A 65 34.76 15.50 8.23
CA ASN A 65 35.81 16.44 8.68
C ASN A 65 35.36 17.21 9.93
N GLN A 66 35.68 16.61 11.07
CA GLN A 66 36.07 17.33 12.26
C GLN A 66 37.19 18.33 11.90
N ALA A 67 36.88 19.58 11.54
CA ALA A 67 37.80 20.72 11.64
C ALA A 67 37.21 22.02 11.03
N VAL A 68 37.21 23.07 11.86
CA VAL A 68 37.66 24.44 11.47
C VAL A 68 36.72 25.18 10.51
N SER A 69 35.84 26.03 11.03
CA SER A 69 36.10 27.48 11.22
C SER A 69 36.37 28.24 9.91
N GLU A 70 35.69 29.37 9.75
CA GLU A 70 35.99 30.50 8.84
C GLU A 70 35.56 30.39 7.36
N LYS A 71 34.45 31.05 6.97
CA LYS A 71 34.45 32.33 6.20
C LYS A 71 33.16 32.64 5.41
N LYS A 72 32.58 33.79 5.77
CA LYS A 72 32.02 34.88 4.94
C LYS A 72 30.67 34.67 4.24
N GLU A 73 29.65 35.16 4.95
CA GLU A 73 28.38 35.67 4.43
C GLU A 73 28.61 36.83 3.45
N TYR A 74 27.97 36.76 2.27
CA TYR A 74 27.78 37.91 1.40
C TYR A 74 26.28 38.10 1.18
N PHE A 75 25.77 39.23 1.65
CA PHE A 75 24.41 39.72 1.39
C PHE A 75 24.32 40.28 -0.04
N ILE A 76 23.17 40.07 -0.68
CA ILE A 76 22.74 40.70 -1.94
C ILE A 76 22.25 42.11 -1.66
#